data_AF-A0A1I3MN61-F1
#
_entry.id   AF-A0A1I3MN61-F1
#
_cell.length_a   1.000
_cell.length_b   1.000
_cell.length_c   1.000
_cell.angle_alpha   90.00
_cell.angle_beta   90.00
_cell.angle_gamma   90.00
#
_symmetry.space_group_name_H-M   'P 1'
#
loop_
_entity.id
_entity.type
_entity.pdbx_description
1 polymer ?
#
loop_
_entity_poly.entity_id
_entity_poly.type
_entity_poly.pdbx_seq_one_letter_code
_entity_poly.pdbx_strand_id
1 'polypeptide(L)'
;MKQISIILAAMITLSACKDDVKSPQTVQYYMEHPDARQAMLDECEVKNGSDLDADCINARDALSQATSAKDLEDLDKYFGDTSSED
;
A
#
# COMPACT_ATOMS: atom_id res chain seq x y z
N MET A 1 56.61 -8.11 -26.00
CA MET A 1 56.14 -8.32 -24.61
C MET A 1 55.23 -7.14 -24.30
N LYS A 2 53.94 -7.12 -24.67
CA LYS A 2 52.79 -7.94 -24.23
C LYS A 2 52.48 -7.75 -22.74
N GLN A 3 51.80 -6.65 -22.42
CA GLN A 3 50.77 -6.54 -21.38
C GLN A 3 49.95 -5.24 -21.64
N ILE A 4 49.08 -5.27 -22.65
CA ILE A 4 47.88 -4.43 -22.67
C ILE A 4 46.79 -5.32 -22.09
N SER A 5 45.84 -4.74 -21.33
CA SER A 5 44.75 -5.36 -20.55
C SER A 5 45.15 -5.50 -19.08
N ILE A 6 44.35 -5.11 -18.08
CA ILE A 6 42.91 -5.25 -17.94
C ILE A 6 42.38 -4.05 -17.13
N ILE A 7 41.81 -3.05 -17.79
CA ILE A 7 40.71 -2.27 -17.21
C ILE A 7 39.45 -3.04 -17.62
N LEU A 8 38.49 -3.19 -16.71
CA LEU A 8 37.15 -3.78 -16.89
C LEU A 8 36.97 -5.14 -16.21
N ALA A 9 36.63 -5.12 -14.91
CA ALA A 9 35.74 -6.11 -14.30
C ALA A 9 35.44 -5.73 -12.84
N ALA A 10 34.65 -4.67 -12.62
CA ALA A 10 34.06 -4.42 -11.29
C ALA A 10 32.66 -3.77 -11.37
N MET A 11 31.90 -4.05 -12.45
CA MET A 11 30.52 -3.56 -12.61
C MET A 11 29.55 -4.71 -12.89
N ILE A 12 29.58 -5.79 -12.10
CA ILE A 12 28.60 -6.88 -12.24
C ILE A 12 28.06 -7.38 -10.89
N THR A 13 27.80 -6.50 -9.93
CA THR A 13 27.12 -6.91 -8.67
C THR A 13 25.83 -6.15 -8.38
N LEU A 14 25.25 -5.41 -9.34
CA LEU A 14 23.91 -4.82 -9.18
C LEU A 14 22.75 -5.75 -9.58
N SER A 15 23.00 -7.02 -9.90
CA SER A 15 21.90 -7.97 -10.19
C SER A 15 21.15 -8.47 -8.95
N ALA A 16 21.44 -7.94 -7.75
CA ALA A 16 20.65 -8.20 -6.55
C ALA A 16 19.39 -7.31 -6.44
N CYS A 17 19.23 -6.29 -7.29
CA CYS A 17 17.99 -5.50 -7.35
C CYS A 17 17.02 -6.12 -8.36
N LYS A 18 16.65 -7.38 -8.14
CA LYS A 18 15.66 -8.07 -8.99
C LYS A 18 14.81 -9.04 -8.18
N ASP A 19 14.43 -8.64 -6.98
CA ASP A 19 13.12 -9.04 -6.51
C ASP A 19 12.13 -8.20 -7.32
N ASP A 20 11.12 -8.84 -7.88
CA ASP A 20 10.07 -8.21 -8.67
C ASP A 20 9.39 -7.10 -7.85
N VAL A 21 9.95 -5.88 -7.88
CA VAL A 21 9.37 -4.72 -7.21
C VAL A 21 8.14 -4.34 -8.02
N LYS A 22 7.02 -5.03 -7.75
CA LYS A 22 5.72 -4.52 -8.12
C LYS A 22 5.62 -3.13 -7.49
N SER A 23 5.24 -2.15 -8.29
CA SER A 23 4.96 -0.83 -7.76
C SER A 23 3.86 -0.95 -6.70
N PRO A 24 3.99 -0.25 -5.56
CA PRO A 24 2.95 -0.26 -4.54
C PRO A 24 1.61 0.12 -5.14
N GLN A 25 0.57 -0.59 -4.74
CA GLN A 25 -0.80 -0.26 -5.14
C GLN A 25 -1.26 1.00 -4.42
N THR A 26 -2.16 1.76 -5.05
CA THR A 26 -2.65 3.02 -4.50
C THR A 26 -3.69 2.78 -3.41
N VAL A 27 -3.96 3.82 -2.61
CA VAL A 27 -5.08 3.82 -1.65
C VAL A 27 -6.41 3.53 -2.36
N GLN A 28 -6.63 4.12 -3.54
CA GLN A 28 -7.85 3.91 -4.34
C GLN A 28 -8.03 2.44 -4.74
N TYR A 29 -6.94 1.78 -5.16
CA TYR A 29 -6.99 0.35 -5.46
C TYR A 29 -7.49 -0.45 -4.24
N TYR A 30 -6.94 -0.21 -3.05
CA TYR A 30 -7.38 -0.91 -1.84
C TYR A 30 -8.78 -0.50 -1.37
N MET A 31 -9.31 0.65 -1.78
CA MET A 31 -10.72 0.99 -1.56
C MET A 31 -11.65 0.17 -2.45
N GLU A 32 -11.31 0.03 -3.73
CA GLU A 32 -12.11 -0.71 -4.73
C GLU A 32 -12.00 -2.23 -4.57
N HIS A 33 -10.91 -2.71 -3.96
CA HIS A 33 -10.61 -4.13 -3.79
C HIS A 33 -10.48 -4.50 -2.30
N PRO A 34 -11.61 -4.63 -1.56
CA PRO A 34 -11.59 -4.90 -0.12
C PRO A 34 -10.91 -6.23 0.25
N ASP A 35 -11.03 -7.26 -0.59
CA ASP A 35 -10.37 -8.55 -0.35
C ASP A 35 -8.84 -8.43 -0.46
N ALA A 36 -8.36 -7.68 -1.47
CA ALA A 36 -6.94 -7.41 -1.62
C ALA A 36 -6.40 -6.54 -0.48
N ARG A 37 -7.21 -5.59 0.01
CA ARG A 37 -6.88 -4.79 1.19
C ARG A 37 -6.72 -5.67 2.43
N GLN A 38 -7.67 -6.58 2.68
CA GLN A 38 -7.59 -7.46 3.84
C GLN A 38 -6.36 -8.37 3.76
N ALA A 39 -6.11 -8.99 2.60
CA ALA A 39 -4.93 -9.82 2.40
C ALA A 39 -3.62 -9.05 2.65
N MET A 40 -3.52 -7.81 2.14
CA MET A 40 -2.35 -6.97 2.40
C MET A 40 -2.21 -6.63 3.88
N LEU A 41 -3.30 -6.29 4.57
CA LEU A 41 -3.26 -6.01 6.01
C LEU A 41 -2.76 -7.21 6.82
N ASP A 42 -3.22 -8.42 6.49
CA ASP A 42 -2.78 -9.66 7.13
C ASP A 42 -1.27 -9.89 6.91
N GLU A 43 -0.75 -9.58 5.71
CA GLU A 43 0.69 -9.61 5.43
C GLU A 43 1.46 -8.55 6.24
N CYS A 44 0.90 -7.36 6.41
CA CYS A 44 1.52 -6.25 7.14
C CYS A 44 1.68 -6.51 8.63
N GLU A 45 0.83 -7.35 9.25
CA GLU A 45 0.90 -7.67 10.68
C GLU A 45 2.19 -8.40 11.06
N VAL A 46 2.71 -9.24 10.16
CA VAL A 46 3.88 -10.08 10.42
C VAL A 46 5.16 -9.56 9.74
N LYS A 47 5.04 -8.53 8.90
CA LYS A 47 6.15 -7.94 8.15
C LYS A 47 6.92 -6.92 8.98
N ASN A 48 8.21 -7.16 9.17
CA ASN A 48 9.12 -6.17 9.76
C ASN A 48 9.17 -4.91 8.88
N GLY A 49 9.02 -3.74 9.51
CA GLY A 49 9.03 -2.46 8.80
C GLY A 49 7.77 -2.18 7.98
N SER A 50 6.63 -2.81 8.30
CA SER A 50 5.35 -2.55 7.63
C SER A 50 4.85 -1.12 7.78
N ASP A 51 5.36 -0.38 8.77
CA ASP A 51 5.14 1.05 8.95
C ASP A 51 5.83 1.92 7.89
N LEU A 52 6.87 1.38 7.24
CA LEU A 52 7.63 2.04 6.17
C LEU A 52 7.28 1.51 4.78
N ASP A 53 6.45 0.46 4.71
CA ASP A 53 6.05 -0.17 3.46
C ASP A 53 4.83 0.56 2.85
N ALA A 54 4.95 0.95 1.58
CA ALA A 54 3.94 1.76 0.91
C ALA A 54 2.62 1.01 0.68
N ASP A 55 2.65 -0.31 0.41
CA ASP A 55 1.42 -1.09 0.27
C ASP A 55 0.70 -1.20 1.62
N CYS A 56 1.45 -1.39 2.71
CA CYS A 56 0.90 -1.41 4.07
C CYS A 56 0.33 -0.07 4.51
N ILE A 57 0.98 1.04 4.18
CA ILE A 57 0.43 2.39 4.42
C ILE A 57 -0.86 2.55 3.64
N ASN A 58 -0.84 2.27 2.34
CA ASN A 58 -1.99 2.51 1.47
C ASN A 58 -3.20 1.62 1.83
N ALA A 59 -2.98 0.37 2.24
CA ALA A 59 -4.03 -0.54 2.67
C ALA A 59 -4.69 -0.08 3.99
N ARG A 60 -3.91 0.42 4.95
CA ARG A 60 -4.43 0.99 6.22
C ARG A 60 -5.22 2.28 5.98
N ASP A 61 -4.71 3.16 5.13
CA ASP A 61 -5.39 4.41 4.78
C ASP A 61 -6.73 4.14 4.07
N ALA A 62 -6.76 3.12 3.20
CA ALA A 62 -7.99 2.68 2.56
C ALA A 62 -9.00 2.10 3.58
N LEU A 63 -8.53 1.34 4.58
CA LEU A 63 -9.40 0.83 5.65
C LEU A 63 -9.99 1.98 6.47
N SER A 64 -9.15 2.93 6.88
CA SER A 64 -9.56 4.12 7.65
C SER A 64 -10.65 4.91 6.92
N GLN A 65 -10.47 5.15 5.61
CA GLN A 65 -11.46 5.84 4.79
C GLN A 65 -12.75 5.04 4.62
N ALA A 66 -12.66 3.74 4.39
CA ALA A 66 -13.83 2.88 4.25
C ALA A 66 -14.68 2.84 5.53
N THR A 67 -14.05 2.82 6.70
CA THR A 67 -14.73 2.92 8.00
C THR A 67 -15.39 4.29 8.16
N SER A 68 -14.64 5.37 7.90
CA SER A 68 -15.17 6.73 8.02
C SER A 68 -16.38 6.96 7.11
N ALA A 69 -16.36 6.43 5.89
CA ALA A 69 -17.49 6.53 4.96
C ALA A 69 -18.73 5.80 5.48
N LYS A 70 -18.55 4.61 6.10
CA LYS A 70 -19.65 3.89 6.75
C LYS A 70 -20.20 4.64 7.95
N ASP A 71 -19.33 5.20 8.78
CA ASP A 71 -19.76 5.96 9.95
C ASP A 71 -20.60 7.18 9.54
N LEU A 72 -20.22 7.86 8.45
CA LEU A 72 -21.01 8.97 7.90
C LEU A 72 -22.36 8.51 7.34
N GLU A 73 -22.41 7.37 6.64
CA GLU A 73 -23.66 6.78 6.16
C GLU A 73 -24.59 6.40 7.32
N ASP A 74 -24.04 5.79 8.37
CA ASP A 74 -24.80 5.43 9.57
C ASP A 74 -25.32 6.67 10.30
N LEU A 75 -24.49 7.72 10.44
CA LEU A 75 -24.91 8.97 11.06
C LEU A 75 -26.04 9.65 10.28
N ASP A 76 -25.95 9.72 8.95
CA ASP A 76 -27.01 10.25 8.10
C ASP A 76 -28.31 9.45 8.27
N LYS A 77 -28.23 8.12 8.32
CA LYS A 77 -29.38 7.26 8.56
C LYS A 77 -30.06 7.52 9.91
N TYR A 78 -29.31 7.78 10.97
CA TYR A 78 -29.88 7.97 12.32
C TYR A 78 -30.29 9.41 12.62
N PHE A 79 -29.63 10.40 12.01
CA PHE A 79 -29.76 11.81 12.38
C PHE A 79 -30.11 12.75 11.19
N GLY A 80 -30.09 12.26 9.95
CA GLY A 80 -30.35 13.06 8.74
C GLY A 80 -31.81 13.49 8.57
N ASP A 81 -32.76 12.80 9.21
CA ASP A 81 -34.20 13.11 9.13
C ASP A 81 -34.65 14.24 10.08
N THR A 82 -33.77 14.83 10.90
CA THR A 82 -34.18 15.84 11.89
C THR A 82 -34.25 17.28 11.37
N SER A 83 -34.18 17.52 10.06
CA SER A 83 -34.14 18.89 9.48
C SER A 83 -35.43 19.34 8.80
N SER A 84 -36.58 18.71 9.06
CA SER A 84 -37.86 19.22 8.56
C SER A 84 -38.98 19.06 9.58
N GLU A 85 -38.91 19.83 10.66
CA GLU A 85 -40.10 20.32 11.37
C GLU A 85 -39.73 21.56 12.21
N ASP A 86 -40.55 22.61 12.02
CA ASP A 86 -40.58 23.97 12.60
C ASP A 86 -39.79 25.11 11.92
#